data_AF-A0AAV6V575-F1
#
_entry.id   AF-A0AAV6V575-F1
#
_cell.length_a   1.000
_cell.length_b   1.000
_cell.length_c   1.000
_cell.angle_alpha   90.00
_cell.angle_beta   90.00
_cell.angle_gamma   90.00
#
_symmetry.space_group_name_H-M   'P 1'
#
loop_
_entity.id
_entity.type
_entity.pdbx_description
1 polymer ?
#
loop_
_entity_poly.entity_id
_entity_poly.type
_entity_poly.pdbx_seq_one_letter_code
_entity_poly.pdbx_strand_id
1 'polypeptide(L)'
;MTMKTVVVWKDKFFLSSASSAQTAVVGFCFSLFVVVVEILPMNYFALYYVAVCHQLKAVLTDFSQKMSQNKPKVDYENLLRSYNAIKSLIASIDDELSLLMFIEILFSSSIMYFAIAVMFHPDTMPFPNRISIYLCFINNLVTFFAMTASAALISETSLSIGLKAQSSESQKESGLVFLQQRFISSADKEISMTVWKIAPIRRQLIFGILGGVFTYVLLLDGLSDR
;
A
#
# COMPACT_ATOMS: atom_id res chain seq x y z
N MET A 1 -26.94 16.29 -4.04
CA MET A 1 -26.73 17.69 -4.48
C MET A 1 -25.34 17.77 -5.14
N THR A 2 -25.13 17.03 -6.23
CA THR A 2 -23.75 16.55 -6.54
C THR A 2 -23.43 16.29 -8.03
N MET A 3 -24.26 16.77 -8.98
CA MET A 3 -23.89 16.68 -10.41
C MET A 3 -24.31 17.92 -11.20
N LYS A 4 -25.44 18.54 -10.84
CA LYS A 4 -25.88 19.80 -11.46
C LYS A 4 -24.98 21.00 -11.16
N THR A 5 -24.27 21.00 -10.03
CA THR A 5 -23.34 22.09 -9.69
C THR A 5 -22.09 22.09 -10.56
N VAL A 6 -21.57 20.93 -10.97
CA VAL A 6 -20.39 20.86 -11.86
C VAL A 6 -20.72 21.37 -13.27
N VAL A 7 -21.94 21.10 -13.76
CA VAL A 7 -22.41 21.63 -15.06
C VAL A 7 -22.61 23.16 -15.00
N VAL A 8 -23.16 23.69 -13.89
CA VAL A 8 -23.36 25.14 -13.72
C VAL A 8 -22.04 25.92 -13.61
N TRP A 9 -20.97 25.31 -13.06
CA TRP A 9 -19.63 25.91 -13.08
C TRP A 9 -19.00 25.93 -14.47
N LYS A 10 -19.33 24.94 -15.32
CA LYS A 10 -18.85 24.88 -16.70
C LYS A 10 -19.40 26.03 -17.55
N ASP A 11 -20.67 26.39 -17.37
CA ASP A 11 -21.30 27.44 -18.18
C ASP A 11 -21.03 28.87 -17.68
N LYS A 12 -20.80 29.08 -16.38
CA LYS A 12 -20.52 30.42 -15.83
C LYS A 12 -19.05 30.82 -15.84
N PHE A 13 -18.10 29.88 -15.87
CA PHE A 13 -16.67 30.21 -15.89
C PHE A 13 -16.06 30.21 -17.31
N PHE A 14 -16.73 29.62 -18.31
CA PHE A 14 -16.22 29.56 -19.69
C PHE A 14 -16.79 30.60 -20.67
N LEU A 15 -17.72 31.46 -20.24
CA LEU A 15 -18.31 32.52 -21.09
C LEU A 15 -17.65 33.90 -20.85
N SER A 16 -16.32 33.91 -20.81
CA SER A 16 -15.53 35.11 -21.11
C SER A 16 -14.52 34.71 -22.18
N SER A 17 -14.45 35.48 -23.26
CA SER A 17 -13.75 35.19 -24.52
C SER A 17 -12.25 34.91 -24.36
N ALA A 18 -11.89 33.74 -23.84
CA ALA A 18 -10.53 33.25 -23.86
C ALA A 18 -10.27 32.64 -25.25
N SER A 19 -9.23 33.10 -25.93
CA SER A 19 -8.80 32.50 -27.20
C SER A 19 -8.52 31.00 -27.00
N SER A 20 -8.68 30.19 -28.05
CA SER A 20 -8.39 28.74 -27.99
C SER A 20 -6.99 28.41 -27.45
N ALA A 21 -6.05 29.34 -27.58
CA ALA A 21 -4.72 29.25 -27.01
C ALA A 21 -4.72 29.38 -25.47
N GLN A 22 -5.53 30.27 -24.88
CA GLN A 22 -5.59 30.46 -23.43
C GLN A 22 -6.22 29.25 -22.72
N THR A 23 -7.27 28.65 -23.29
CA THR A 23 -7.87 27.43 -22.73
C THR A 23 -6.93 26.23 -22.83
N ALA A 24 -6.14 26.12 -23.92
CA ALA A 24 -5.12 25.10 -24.06
C ALA A 24 -3.97 25.26 -23.04
N VAL A 25 -3.50 26.49 -22.81
CA VAL A 25 -2.45 26.78 -21.83
C VAL A 25 -2.92 26.48 -20.41
N VAL A 26 -4.14 26.89 -20.03
CA VAL A 26 -4.70 26.59 -18.71
C VAL A 26 -4.87 25.08 -18.51
N GLY A 27 -5.36 24.36 -19.52
CA GLY A 27 -5.46 22.90 -19.48
C GLY A 27 -4.10 22.22 -19.31
N PHE A 28 -3.08 22.66 -20.05
CA PHE A 28 -1.72 22.15 -19.92
C PHE A 28 -1.12 22.42 -18.54
N CYS A 29 -1.27 23.64 -18.02
CA CYS A 29 -0.81 24.00 -16.67
C CYS A 29 -1.50 23.17 -15.58
N PHE A 30 -2.81 22.91 -15.72
CA PHE A 30 -3.54 22.07 -14.79
C PHE A 30 -3.06 20.61 -14.83
N SER A 31 -2.89 20.03 -16.03
CA SER A 31 -2.35 18.68 -16.18
C SER A 31 -0.92 18.56 -15.61
N LEU A 32 -0.08 19.57 -15.87
CA LEU A 32 1.29 19.61 -15.35
C LEU A 32 1.31 19.73 -13.82
N PHE A 33 0.41 20.53 -13.25
CA PHE A 33 0.23 20.63 -11.80
C PHE A 33 -0.18 19.29 -11.19
N VAL A 34 -1.19 18.61 -11.74
CA VAL A 34 -1.62 17.28 -11.28
C VAL A 34 -0.47 16.27 -11.34
N VAL A 35 0.29 16.24 -12.43
CA VAL A 35 1.42 15.31 -12.58
C VAL A 35 2.55 15.60 -11.59
N VAL A 36 2.97 16.87 -11.48
CA VAL A 36 4.15 17.24 -10.68
C VAL A 36 3.85 17.27 -9.19
N VAL A 37 2.68 17.77 -8.80
CA VAL A 37 2.33 18.01 -7.40
C VAL A 37 1.64 16.82 -6.77
N GLU A 38 0.85 16.05 -7.52
CA GLU A 38 0.10 14.93 -6.94
C GLU A 38 0.73 13.57 -7.30
N ILE A 39 1.00 13.31 -8.56
CA ILE A 39 1.45 11.98 -9.00
C ILE A 39 2.91 11.72 -8.60
N LEU A 40 3.79 12.72 -8.71
CA LEU A 40 5.21 12.55 -8.50
C LEU A 40 5.60 12.26 -7.04
N PRO A 41 5.07 12.97 -6.02
CA PRO A 41 5.39 12.69 -4.62
C PRO A 41 4.87 11.33 -4.16
N MET A 42 3.66 10.94 -4.61
CA MET A 42 3.05 9.66 -4.24
C MET A 42 3.78 8.48 -4.89
N ASN A 43 4.18 8.60 -6.17
CA ASN A 43 5.05 7.61 -6.81
C ASN A 43 6.42 7.50 -6.13
N TYR A 44 7.00 8.63 -5.71
CA TYR A 44 8.28 8.62 -4.99
C TYR A 44 8.15 7.91 -3.65
N PHE A 45 7.08 8.20 -2.90
CA PHE A 45 6.77 7.50 -1.66
C PHE A 45 6.57 6.00 -1.90
N ALA A 46 5.81 5.61 -2.93
CA ALA A 46 5.58 4.21 -3.26
C ALA A 46 6.88 3.45 -3.57
N LEU A 47 7.78 4.04 -4.36
CA LEU A 47 9.09 3.46 -4.65
C LEU A 47 9.95 3.35 -3.41
N TYR A 48 9.99 4.40 -2.58
CA TYR A 48 10.70 4.40 -1.32
C TYR A 48 10.18 3.31 -0.37
N TYR A 49 8.86 3.20 -0.24
CA TYR A 49 8.21 2.21 0.60
C TYR A 49 8.53 0.78 0.13
N VAL A 50 8.41 0.50 -1.16
CA VAL A 50 8.78 -0.80 -1.74
C VAL A 50 10.25 -1.13 -1.48
N ALA A 51 11.16 -0.16 -1.64
CA ALA A 51 12.58 -0.35 -1.36
C ALA A 51 12.84 -0.68 0.11
N VAL A 52 12.21 0.04 1.04
CA VAL A 52 12.28 -0.25 2.49
C VAL A 52 11.74 -1.65 2.78
N CYS A 53 10.59 -2.01 2.21
CA CYS A 53 10.02 -3.35 2.39
C CYS A 53 10.96 -4.45 1.89
N HIS A 54 11.59 -4.23 0.74
CA HIS A 54 12.56 -5.17 0.18
C HIS A 54 13.80 -5.33 1.08
N GLN A 55 14.33 -4.23 1.63
CA GLN A 55 15.45 -4.27 2.58
C GLN A 55 15.07 -5.02 3.86
N LEU A 56 13.90 -4.76 4.43
CA LEU A 56 13.42 -5.45 5.63
C LEU A 56 13.25 -6.96 5.39
N LYS A 57 12.70 -7.33 4.24
CA LYS A 57 12.59 -8.74 3.82
C LYS A 57 13.97 -9.40 3.71
N ALA A 58 14.96 -8.72 3.14
CA ALA A 58 16.32 -9.23 3.02
C ALA A 58 16.94 -9.48 4.40
N VAL A 59 16.79 -8.54 5.34
CA VAL A 59 17.27 -8.69 6.74
C VAL A 59 16.61 -9.88 7.43
N LEU A 60 15.29 -10.04 7.28
CA LEU A 60 14.56 -11.19 7.82
C LEU A 60 15.03 -12.53 7.21
N THR A 61 15.28 -12.54 5.91
CA THR A 61 15.72 -13.74 5.19
C THR A 61 17.12 -14.16 5.61
N ASP A 62 18.06 -13.21 5.72
CA ASP A 62 19.42 -13.45 6.22
C ASP A 62 19.39 -13.98 7.67
N PHE A 63 18.55 -13.40 8.52
CA PHE A 63 18.32 -13.91 9.87
C PHE A 63 17.78 -15.36 9.87
N SER A 64 16.80 -15.66 9.01
CA SER A 64 16.26 -17.02 8.85
C SER A 64 17.33 -18.03 8.43
N GLN A 65 18.23 -17.63 7.54
CA GLN A 65 19.31 -18.48 7.04
C GLN A 65 20.35 -18.76 8.13
N LYS A 66 20.75 -17.73 8.90
CA LYS A 66 21.66 -17.88 10.06
C LYS A 66 21.09 -18.81 11.12
N MET A 67 19.78 -18.78 11.35
CA MET A 67 19.11 -19.70 12.27
C MET A 67 19.16 -21.15 11.79
N SER A 68 19.12 -21.38 10.47
CA SER A 68 19.11 -22.73 9.88
C SER A 68 20.50 -23.36 9.81
N GLN A 69 21.57 -22.56 9.70
CA GLN A 69 22.96 -23.04 9.57
C GLN A 69 23.65 -23.33 10.92
N ASN A 70 23.18 -22.75 12.02
CA ASN A 70 23.77 -22.97 13.35
C ASN A 70 23.17 -24.19 14.07
N LYS A 71 23.87 -25.35 14.09
CA LYS A 71 23.77 -26.40 15.13
C LYS A 71 25.18 -26.95 15.45
N PRO A 72 25.53 -27.29 16.72
CA PRO A 72 24.64 -27.65 17.83
C PRO A 72 24.71 -26.81 19.14
N LYS A 73 25.57 -25.80 19.30
CA LYS A 73 25.54 -24.87 20.46
C LYS A 73 24.93 -23.53 20.05
N VAL A 74 23.60 -23.49 19.93
CA VAL A 74 22.88 -22.26 19.61
C VAL A 74 22.73 -21.44 20.89
N ASP A 75 23.33 -20.26 20.91
CA ASP A 75 23.06 -19.26 21.95
C ASP A 75 21.70 -18.60 21.65
N TYR A 76 20.65 -19.20 22.20
CA TYR A 76 19.28 -18.73 22.05
C TYR A 76 19.07 -17.32 22.61
N GLU A 77 19.89 -16.88 23.56
CA GLU A 77 19.78 -15.54 24.13
C GLU A 77 20.22 -14.48 23.11
N ASN A 78 21.35 -14.73 22.43
CA ASN A 78 21.83 -13.87 21.35
C ASN A 78 20.90 -13.89 20.12
N LEU A 79 20.31 -15.04 19.79
CA LEU A 79 19.32 -15.16 18.72
C LEU A 79 18.04 -14.36 19.03
N LEU A 80 17.52 -14.50 20.25
CA LEU A 80 16.34 -13.77 20.73
C LEU A 80 16.59 -12.26 20.78
N ARG A 81 17.76 -11.83 21.25
CA ARG A 81 18.16 -10.42 21.28
C ARG A 81 18.22 -9.83 19.88
N SER A 82 18.82 -10.55 18.92
CA SER A 82 18.90 -10.13 17.52
C SER A 82 17.51 -10.05 16.87
N TYR A 83 16.65 -11.03 17.11
CA TYR A 83 15.28 -11.02 16.61
C TYR A 83 14.46 -9.85 17.18
N ASN A 84 14.56 -9.61 18.50
CA ASN A 84 13.87 -8.49 19.15
C ASN A 84 14.38 -7.14 18.62
N ALA A 85 15.67 -7.01 18.33
CA ALA A 85 16.22 -5.81 17.71
C ALA A 85 15.65 -5.58 16.29
N ILE A 86 15.60 -6.63 15.45
CA ILE A 86 14.98 -6.57 14.12
C ILE A 86 13.49 -6.19 14.25
N LYS A 87 12.77 -6.81 15.18
CA LYS A 87 11.36 -6.52 15.44
C LYS A 87 11.13 -5.08 15.85
N SER A 88 11.97 -4.55 16.75
CA SER A 88 11.91 -3.15 17.17
C SER A 88 12.21 -2.20 16.03
N LEU A 89 13.16 -2.53 15.16
CA LEU A 89 13.48 -1.73 13.97
C LEU A 89 12.30 -1.69 13.00
N ILE A 90 11.70 -2.84 12.70
CA ILE A 90 10.53 -2.91 11.82
C ILE A 90 9.35 -2.13 12.41
N ALA A 91 9.10 -2.24 13.71
CA ALA A 91 8.04 -1.50 14.38
C ALA A 91 8.28 0.02 14.35
N SER A 92 9.52 0.48 14.54
CA SER A 92 9.86 1.90 14.45
C SER A 92 9.65 2.45 13.04
N ILE A 93 10.04 1.69 12.02
CA ILE A 93 9.84 2.06 10.62
C ILE A 93 8.34 2.07 10.28
N ASP A 94 7.59 1.07 10.74
CA ASP A 94 6.14 1.02 10.54
C ASP A 94 5.45 2.22 11.21
N ASP A 95 5.85 2.60 12.42
CA ASP A 95 5.27 3.75 13.14
C ASP A 95 5.42 5.05 12.34
N GLU A 96 6.57 5.28 11.71
CA GLU A 96 6.80 6.47 10.88
C GLU A 96 6.06 6.43 9.53
N LEU A 97 6.02 5.25 8.89
CA LEU A 97 5.47 5.09 7.55
C LEU A 97 3.96 4.82 7.54
N SER A 98 3.38 4.35 8.64
CA SER A 98 1.98 3.92 8.73
C SER A 98 0.97 5.03 8.38
N LEU A 99 1.27 6.27 8.78
CA LEU A 99 0.50 7.46 8.46
C LEU A 99 0.55 7.77 6.96
N LEU A 100 1.75 7.77 6.38
CA LEU A 100 1.95 8.03 4.96
C LEU A 100 1.28 6.96 4.10
N MET A 101 1.39 5.69 4.51
CA MET A 101 0.69 4.57 3.86
C MET A 101 -0.83 4.74 3.90
N PHE A 102 -1.39 5.24 5.00
CA PHE A 102 -2.82 5.51 5.07
C PHE A 102 -3.26 6.60 4.10
N ILE A 103 -2.51 7.71 4.04
CA ILE A 103 -2.79 8.82 3.11
C ILE A 103 -2.68 8.32 1.66
N GLU A 104 -1.65 7.55 1.35
CA GLU A 104 -1.45 6.93 0.04
C GLU A 104 -2.64 6.04 -0.34
N ILE A 105 -3.07 5.15 0.56
CA ILE A 105 -4.21 4.26 0.29
C ILE A 105 -5.50 5.04 0.05
N LEU A 106 -5.78 6.08 0.85
CA LEU A 106 -6.95 6.94 0.64
C LEU A 106 -6.89 7.66 -0.70
N PHE A 107 -5.71 8.17 -1.06
CA PHE A 107 -5.48 8.87 -2.31
C PHE A 107 -5.65 7.93 -3.51
N SER A 108 -4.99 6.77 -3.49
CA SER A 108 -5.12 5.74 -4.52
C SER A 108 -6.56 5.27 -4.67
N SER A 109 -7.28 5.06 -3.57
CA SER A 109 -8.70 4.66 -3.60
C SER A 109 -9.58 5.73 -4.24
N SER A 110 -9.32 7.00 -3.92
CA SER A 110 -10.06 8.13 -4.49
C SER A 110 -9.81 8.25 -6.00
N ILE A 111 -8.55 8.13 -6.44
CA ILE A 111 -8.21 8.11 -7.88
C ILE A 111 -8.89 6.94 -8.59
N MET A 112 -8.85 5.73 -8.01
CA MET A 112 -9.52 4.57 -8.60
C MET A 112 -11.02 4.80 -8.75
N TYR A 113 -11.67 5.34 -7.71
CA TYR A 113 -13.08 5.70 -7.75
C TYR A 113 -13.40 6.67 -8.89
N PHE A 114 -12.67 7.79 -8.97
CA PHE A 114 -12.88 8.80 -10.03
C PHE A 114 -12.63 8.24 -11.43
N ALA A 115 -11.56 7.46 -11.61
CA ALA A 115 -11.23 6.88 -12.89
C ALA A 115 -12.31 5.90 -13.37
N ILE A 116 -12.78 5.00 -12.50
CA ILE A 116 -13.83 4.04 -12.85
C ILE A 116 -15.14 4.79 -13.12
N ALA A 117 -15.52 5.78 -12.32
CA ALA A 117 -16.72 6.58 -12.56
C ALA A 117 -16.70 7.29 -13.93
N VAL A 118 -15.55 7.82 -14.35
CA VAL A 118 -15.39 8.40 -15.70
C VAL A 118 -15.47 7.33 -16.80
N MET A 119 -14.98 6.11 -16.55
CA MET A 119 -15.09 4.99 -17.50
C MET A 119 -16.55 4.56 -17.73
N PHE A 120 -17.42 4.65 -16.72
CA PHE A 120 -18.86 4.36 -16.86
C PHE A 120 -19.61 5.40 -17.72
N HIS A 121 -19.11 6.64 -17.80
CA HIS A 121 -19.72 7.71 -18.59
C HIS A 121 -18.79 8.21 -19.71
N PRO A 122 -18.55 7.41 -20.75
CA PRO A 122 -17.55 7.70 -21.79
C PRO A 122 -17.84 8.98 -22.58
N ASP A 123 -19.09 9.43 -22.64
CA ASP A 123 -19.51 10.61 -23.40
C ASP A 123 -19.17 11.93 -22.72
N THR A 124 -18.74 11.90 -21.46
CA THR A 124 -18.46 13.11 -20.67
C THR A 124 -17.15 13.80 -21.05
N MET A 125 -16.22 13.08 -21.68
CA MET A 125 -14.87 13.60 -21.98
C MET A 125 -14.36 13.28 -23.40
N PRO A 126 -13.57 14.19 -23.99
CA PRO A 126 -12.91 13.95 -25.27
C PRO A 126 -11.91 12.78 -25.17
N PHE A 127 -11.72 12.07 -26.29
CA PHE A 127 -10.87 10.88 -26.40
C PHE A 127 -9.45 11.01 -25.80
N PRO A 128 -8.66 12.08 -26.06
CA PRO A 128 -7.31 12.19 -25.48
C PRO A 128 -7.30 12.24 -23.95
N ASN A 129 -8.28 12.88 -23.33
CA ASN A 129 -8.38 12.97 -21.87
C ASN A 129 -8.75 11.61 -21.27
N ARG A 130 -9.58 10.81 -21.96
CA ARG A 130 -9.92 9.45 -21.54
C ARG A 130 -8.69 8.54 -21.49
N ILE A 131 -7.82 8.60 -22.50
CA ILE A 131 -6.57 7.83 -22.51
C ILE A 131 -5.70 8.22 -21.31
N SER A 132 -5.55 9.52 -21.04
CA SER A 132 -4.75 10.00 -19.91
C SER A 132 -5.27 9.47 -18.56
N ILE A 133 -6.60 9.51 -18.34
CA ILE A 133 -7.22 8.96 -17.13
C ILE A 133 -7.00 7.45 -17.02
N TYR A 134 -7.11 6.72 -18.13
CA TYR A 134 -6.87 5.27 -18.15
C TYR A 134 -5.43 4.92 -17.80
N LEU A 135 -4.45 5.66 -18.34
CA LEU A 135 -3.04 5.49 -18.00
C LEU A 135 -2.77 5.85 -16.52
N CYS A 136 -3.37 6.93 -16.01
CA CYS A 136 -3.26 7.31 -14.61
C CYS A 136 -3.83 6.22 -13.68
N PHE A 137 -4.98 5.64 -14.06
CA PHE A 137 -5.59 4.54 -13.34
C PHE A 137 -4.69 3.30 -13.29
N ILE A 138 -4.15 2.87 -14.43
CA ILE A 138 -3.22 1.73 -14.47
C ILE A 138 -1.99 2.01 -13.63
N ASN A 139 -1.38 3.19 -13.75
CA ASN A 139 -0.19 3.54 -12.96
C ASN A 139 -0.48 3.45 -11.45
N ASN A 140 -1.56 4.08 -11.00
CA ASN A 140 -1.98 4.07 -9.61
C ASN A 140 -2.31 2.64 -9.10
N LEU A 141 -2.91 1.81 -9.95
CA LEU A 141 -3.20 0.41 -9.59
C LEU A 141 -1.92 -0.42 -9.46
N VAL A 142 -0.95 -0.24 -10.35
CA VAL A 142 0.35 -0.92 -10.30
C VAL A 142 1.13 -0.50 -9.05
N THR A 143 1.21 0.81 -8.75
CA THR A 143 1.93 1.30 -7.57
C THR A 143 1.29 0.83 -6.27
N PHE A 144 -0.04 0.94 -6.17
CA PHE A 144 -0.81 0.43 -5.03
C PHE A 144 -0.57 -1.06 -4.81
N PHE A 145 -0.62 -1.87 -5.87
CA PHE A 145 -0.35 -3.30 -5.79
C PHE A 145 1.09 -3.61 -5.38
N ALA A 146 2.07 -2.89 -5.93
CA ALA A 146 3.48 -3.07 -5.60
C ALA A 146 3.77 -2.80 -4.11
N MET A 147 3.24 -1.70 -3.55
CA MET A 147 3.41 -1.36 -2.14
C MET A 147 2.77 -2.41 -1.22
N THR A 148 1.49 -2.70 -1.45
CA THR A 148 0.72 -3.61 -0.61
C THR A 148 1.24 -5.05 -0.68
N ALA A 149 1.65 -5.52 -1.87
CA ALA A 149 2.28 -6.83 -2.03
C ALA A 149 3.64 -6.89 -1.33
N SER A 150 4.46 -5.85 -1.42
CA SER A 150 5.78 -5.80 -0.76
C SER A 150 5.65 -5.86 0.76
N ALA A 151 4.70 -5.11 1.33
CA ALA A 151 4.39 -5.18 2.76
C ALA A 151 3.85 -6.56 3.17
N ALA A 152 2.96 -7.15 2.37
CA ALA A 152 2.43 -8.49 2.65
C ALA A 152 3.54 -9.56 2.68
N LEU A 153 4.54 -9.45 1.79
CA LEU A 153 5.68 -10.36 1.75
C LEU A 153 6.54 -10.30 3.03
N ILE A 154 6.63 -9.13 3.70
CA ILE A 154 7.34 -9.02 4.99
C ILE A 154 6.61 -9.84 6.04
N SER A 155 5.29 -9.67 6.16
CA SER A 155 4.45 -10.40 7.11
C SER A 155 4.55 -11.92 6.88
N GLU A 156 4.48 -12.36 5.62
CA GLU A 156 4.65 -13.77 5.24
C GLU A 156 6.05 -14.31 5.59
N THR A 157 7.09 -13.53 5.32
CA THR A 157 8.48 -13.91 5.65
C THR A 157 8.68 -14.00 7.15
N SER A 158 8.16 -13.05 7.92
CA SER A 158 8.20 -13.09 9.39
C SER A 158 7.48 -14.33 9.94
N LEU A 159 6.30 -14.66 9.41
CA LEU A 159 5.53 -15.83 9.82
C LEU A 159 6.28 -17.13 9.51
N SER A 160 6.97 -17.20 8.36
CA SER A 160 7.81 -18.35 8.02
C SER A 160 8.97 -18.57 9.00
N ILE A 161 9.53 -17.50 9.58
CA ILE A 161 10.58 -17.58 10.61
C ILE A 161 10.01 -18.14 11.91
N GLY A 162 8.82 -17.69 12.32
CA GLY A 162 8.10 -18.23 13.47
C GLY A 162 7.84 -19.73 13.33
N LEU A 163 7.36 -20.17 12.17
CA LEU A 163 7.12 -21.60 11.90
C LEU A 163 8.42 -22.43 11.91
N LYS A 164 9.50 -21.92 11.30
CA LYS A 164 10.81 -22.60 11.34
C LYS A 164 11.33 -22.74 12.78
N ALA A 165 11.16 -21.72 13.60
CA ALA A 165 11.56 -21.75 15.00
C ALA A 165 10.76 -22.79 15.81
N GLN A 166 9.46 -22.88 15.58
CA GLN A 166 8.58 -23.86 16.19
C GLN A 166 8.91 -25.30 15.73
N SER A 167 9.22 -25.51 14.45
CA SER A 167 9.62 -26.82 13.94
C SER A 167 10.97 -27.33 14.49
N SER A 168 11.82 -26.44 15.04
CA SER A 168 13.05 -26.84 15.75
C SER A 168 12.79 -27.27 17.21
N GLU A 169 11.62 -26.97 17.76
CA GLU A 169 11.20 -27.32 19.12
C GLU A 169 10.89 -28.82 19.27
N SER A 170 10.32 -29.43 18.25
CA SER A 170 9.96 -30.86 18.25
C SER A 170 11.18 -31.80 18.27
N GLN A 171 12.41 -31.27 18.25
CA GLN A 171 13.64 -32.05 18.06
C GLN A 171 14.67 -32.00 19.21
N LYS A 172 14.47 -31.23 20.31
CA LYS A 172 15.48 -31.15 21.40
C LYS A 172 14.92 -31.07 22.83
N GLU A 173 15.61 -31.79 23.72
CA GLU A 173 15.28 -32.07 25.13
C GLU A 173 15.32 -30.85 26.08
N SER A 174 14.21 -30.68 26.80
CA SER A 174 13.97 -30.37 28.23
C SER A 174 14.75 -29.29 29.02
N GLY A 175 15.85 -28.70 28.54
CA GLY A 175 16.64 -27.73 29.33
C GLY A 175 16.41 -26.25 29.01
N LEU A 176 16.02 -25.93 27.78
CA LEU A 176 16.00 -24.56 27.23
C LEU A 176 14.59 -24.05 26.88
N VAL A 177 13.58 -24.75 27.40
CA VAL A 177 12.16 -24.61 27.06
C VAL A 177 11.65 -23.18 27.29
N PHE A 178 12.03 -22.52 28.39
CA PHE A 178 11.50 -21.18 28.70
C PHE A 178 11.94 -20.09 27.71
N LEU A 179 13.25 -20.00 27.39
CA LEU A 179 13.76 -19.00 26.44
C LEU A 179 13.29 -19.30 25.01
N GLN A 180 13.18 -20.57 24.65
CA GLN A 180 12.66 -21.01 23.37
C GLN A 180 11.15 -20.73 23.24
N GLN A 181 10.36 -21.01 24.26
CA GLN A 181 8.93 -20.72 24.30
C GLN A 181 8.66 -19.21 24.31
N ARG A 182 9.54 -18.42 24.94
CA ARG A 182 9.50 -16.94 24.88
C ARG A 182 9.86 -16.42 23.49
N PHE A 183 10.81 -17.06 22.80
CA PHE A 183 11.12 -16.77 21.39
C PHE A 183 9.94 -17.09 20.49
N ILE A 184 9.34 -18.28 20.63
CA ILE A 184 8.18 -18.71 19.84
C ILE A 184 7.00 -17.79 20.10
N SER A 185 6.67 -17.48 21.35
CA SER A 185 5.61 -16.51 21.68
C SER A 185 5.88 -15.11 21.13
N SER A 186 7.15 -14.69 21.07
CA SER A 186 7.52 -13.39 20.48
C SER A 186 7.51 -13.40 18.94
N ALA A 187 7.80 -14.55 18.33
CA ALA A 187 7.77 -14.77 16.89
C ALA A 187 6.33 -15.00 16.36
N ASP A 188 5.46 -15.54 17.21
CA ASP A 188 4.04 -15.77 16.94
C ASP A 188 3.23 -14.47 16.95
N LYS A 189 3.72 -13.45 17.67
CA LYS A 189 3.27 -12.06 17.49
C LYS A 189 3.78 -11.53 16.15
N GLU A 190 3.05 -11.83 15.09
CA GLU A 190 3.29 -11.48 13.69
C GLU A 190 3.80 -10.04 13.55
N ILE A 191 4.99 -9.88 12.96
CA ILE A 191 5.51 -8.59 12.54
C ILE A 191 4.81 -8.27 11.23
N SER A 192 3.74 -7.48 11.30
CA SER A 192 3.02 -7.01 10.12
C SER A 192 3.18 -5.50 10.03
N MET A 193 3.40 -4.99 8.82
CA MET A 193 3.28 -3.56 8.57
C MET A 193 1.81 -3.16 8.63
N THR A 194 1.52 -2.02 9.22
CA THR A 194 0.15 -1.58 9.48
C THR A 194 -0.18 -0.29 8.76
N VAL A 195 -1.45 -0.17 8.39
CA VAL A 195 -2.02 1.10 7.92
C VAL A 195 -2.57 1.83 9.13
N TRP A 196 -1.91 2.91 9.55
CA TRP A 196 -2.25 3.70 10.73
C TRP A 196 -2.42 2.86 12.02
N LYS A 197 -1.78 1.71 12.19
CA LYS A 197 -2.07 0.77 13.32
C LYS A 197 -3.52 0.26 13.38
N ILE A 198 -4.36 0.56 12.38
CA ILE A 198 -5.77 0.13 12.32
C ILE A 198 -5.86 -1.29 11.77
N ALA A 199 -5.17 -1.54 10.66
CA ALA A 199 -5.24 -2.82 9.95
C ALA A 199 -3.86 -3.27 9.48
N PRO A 200 -3.50 -4.56 9.65
CA PRO A 200 -2.29 -5.12 9.07
C PRO A 200 -2.41 -5.19 7.55
N ILE A 201 -1.33 -4.84 6.85
CA ILE A 201 -1.25 -4.94 5.39
C ILE A 201 -1.09 -6.41 5.02
N ARG A 202 -2.20 -7.03 4.66
CA ARG A 202 -2.28 -8.39 4.12
C ARG A 202 -2.88 -8.35 2.71
N ARG A 203 -2.72 -9.44 1.96
CA ARG A 203 -3.34 -9.59 0.62
C ARG A 203 -4.86 -9.34 0.64
N GLN A 204 -5.52 -9.65 1.75
CA GLN A 204 -6.95 -9.40 1.95
C GLN A 204 -7.33 -7.91 1.89
N LEU A 205 -6.43 -7.02 2.33
CA LEU A 205 -6.65 -5.56 2.29
C LEU A 205 -6.77 -5.06 0.86
N ILE A 206 -5.96 -5.61 -0.07
CA ILE A 206 -5.98 -5.29 -1.49
C ILE A 206 -7.37 -5.57 -2.08
N PHE A 207 -7.89 -6.79 -1.84
CA PHE A 207 -9.22 -7.18 -2.31
C PHE A 207 -10.34 -6.36 -1.66
N GLY A 208 -10.18 -6.02 -0.37
CA GLY A 208 -11.14 -5.20 0.36
C GLY A 208 -11.25 -3.79 -0.22
N ILE A 209 -10.13 -3.13 -0.52
CA ILE A 209 -10.11 -1.78 -1.09
C ILE A 209 -10.67 -1.79 -2.51
N LEU A 210 -10.19 -2.70 -3.38
CA LEU A 210 -10.70 -2.81 -4.75
C LEU A 210 -12.19 -3.11 -4.77
N GLY A 211 -12.64 -4.11 -4.01
CA GLY A 211 -14.05 -4.47 -3.90
C GLY A 211 -14.89 -3.32 -3.35
N GLY A 212 -14.38 -2.59 -2.35
CA GLY A 212 -15.04 -1.40 -1.81
C GLY A 212 -15.22 -0.32 -2.86
N VAL A 213 -14.15 0.06 -3.57
CA VAL A 213 -14.20 1.06 -4.65
C VAL A 213 -15.22 0.66 -5.72
N PHE A 214 -15.16 -0.57 -6.23
CA PHE A 214 -16.11 -1.06 -7.23
C PHE A 214 -17.56 -1.03 -6.72
N THR A 215 -17.79 -1.48 -5.49
CA THR A 215 -19.13 -1.47 -4.87
C THR A 215 -19.68 -0.05 -4.78
N TYR A 216 -18.87 0.91 -4.32
CA TYR A 216 -19.31 2.31 -4.21
C TYR A 216 -19.58 2.95 -5.58
N VAL A 217 -18.74 2.67 -6.58
CA VAL A 217 -18.99 3.18 -7.94
C VAL A 217 -20.32 2.64 -8.48
N LEU A 218 -20.55 1.33 -8.41
CA LEU A 218 -21.79 0.71 -8.91
C LEU A 218 -23.03 1.19 -8.16
N LEU A 219 -22.94 1.35 -6.83
CA LEU A 219 -24.05 1.86 -6.02
C LEU A 219 -24.40 3.30 -6.37
N LEU A 220 -23.40 4.17 -6.53
CA LEU A 220 -23.63 5.59 -6.82
C LEU A 220 -24.09 5.82 -8.26
N ASP A 221 -23.56 5.04 -9.20
CA ASP A 221 -24.00 5.03 -10.60
C ASP A 221 -25.46 4.58 -10.71
N GLY A 222 -25.81 3.44 -10.09
CA GLY A 222 -27.19 2.93 -10.08
C GLY A 222 -28.20 3.82 -9.34
N LEU A 223 -27.74 4.71 -8.45
CA LEU A 223 -28.57 5.76 -7.83
C LEU A 223 -28.72 7.00 -8.72
N SER A 224 -27.77 7.26 -9.62
CA SER A 224 -27.81 8.40 -10.53
C SER A 224 -28.72 8.17 -11.74
N ASP A 225 -28.95 6.91 -12.12
CA ASP A 225 -29.85 6.49 -13.20
C ASP A 225 -31.35 6.46 -12.82
N ARG A 226 -31.69 6.78 -11.56
CA ARG A 226 -33.09 6.91 -11.08
C ARG A 226 -33.48 8.37 -10.86
#